data_AF-A0AB33BKX1-F1
#
_entry.id   AF-A0AB33BKX1-F1
#
_cell.length_a   1.000
_cell.length_b   1.000
_cell.length_c   1.000
_cell.angle_alpha   90.00
_cell.angle_beta   90.00
_cell.angle_gamma   90.00
#
_symmetry.space_group_name_H-M   'P 1'
#
loop_
_entity.id
_entity.type
_entity.pdbx_description
1 polymer ?
#
loop_
_entity_poly.entity_id
_entity_poly.type
_entity_poly.pdbx_seq_one_letter_code
_entity_poly.pdbx_strand_id
1 'polypeptide(L)'
;MLSLIQKLKQVKDFRKDKGKRHPLWIVLVVIILGTMLGYSGYRKLGEFAKNNRHRLSKEFNIIPERVPSYSTIRRVMMGVDWQSLLKMFNEWALEEYGQRDDINWLGIDGKSLKNTLKNPNNEQQNFIMFVSLFSQESGLVLHLKRIENKKGSEIDEGQAIIEDCSLQNKVFTGDALHCQKKQSA
;
A
#
# COMPACT_ATOMS: atom_id res chain seq x y z
N MET A 1 -13.64 -11.04 10.27
CA MET A 1 -12.91 -10.00 9.51
C MET A 1 -11.61 -9.71 10.25
N LEU A 2 -10.46 -9.82 9.58
CA LEU A 2 -9.17 -9.53 10.21
C LEU A 2 -8.90 -8.02 10.10
N SER A 3 -8.53 -7.36 11.21
CA SER A 3 -8.14 -5.95 11.16
C SER A 3 -6.85 -5.76 10.37
N LEU A 4 -6.61 -4.56 9.85
CA LEU A 4 -5.34 -4.20 9.19
C LEU A 4 -4.12 -4.60 10.03
N ILE A 5 -4.20 -4.43 11.36
CA ILE A 5 -3.13 -4.83 12.29
C ILE A 5 -2.85 -6.33 12.22
N GLN A 6 -3.88 -7.18 12.14
CA GLN A 6 -3.71 -8.62 12.02
C GLN A 6 -3.04 -9.02 10.70
N LYS A 7 -3.32 -8.31 9.60
CA LYS A 7 -2.62 -8.50 8.32
C LYS A 7 -1.18 -8.00 8.37
N LEU A 8 -0.92 -6.85 8.98
CA LEU A 8 0.45 -6.34 9.20
C LEU A 8 1.32 -7.26 10.05
N LYS A 9 0.74 -8.03 10.98
CA LYS A 9 1.45 -9.05 11.78
C LYS A 9 1.99 -10.21 10.94
N GLN A 10 1.44 -10.45 9.75
CA GLN A 10 1.87 -11.53 8.85
C GLN A 10 3.07 -11.12 7.98
N VAL A 11 3.41 -9.83 7.94
CA VAL A 11 4.58 -9.34 7.21
C VAL A 11 5.85 -9.86 7.88
N LYS A 12 6.67 -10.60 7.12
CA LYS A 12 7.89 -11.23 7.61
C LYS A 12 8.89 -10.18 8.11
N ASP A 13 9.34 -10.33 9.35
CA ASP A 13 10.37 -9.46 9.91
C ASP A 13 11.76 -9.84 9.41
N PHE A 14 12.28 -9.06 8.46
CA PHE A 14 13.61 -9.24 7.87
C PHE A 14 14.76 -8.85 8.83
N ARG A 15 14.46 -8.19 9.95
CA ARG A 15 15.47 -7.70 10.90
C ARG A 15 15.96 -8.86 11.77
N LYS A 16 17.28 -8.93 11.98
CA LYS A 16 17.92 -9.85 12.93
C LYS A 16 17.33 -9.69 14.34
N ASP A 17 17.23 -10.78 15.09
CA ASP A 17 16.62 -10.76 16.43
C ASP A 17 17.44 -9.97 17.46
N LYS A 18 18.78 -9.96 17.31
CA LYS A 18 19.66 -9.13 18.14
C LYS A 18 19.33 -7.65 17.92
N GLY A 19 18.86 -6.98 18.97
CA GLY A 19 18.52 -5.56 18.97
C GLY A 19 17.10 -5.23 18.49
N LYS A 20 16.24 -6.24 18.27
CA LYS A 20 14.81 -6.05 17.99
C LYS A 20 14.10 -5.58 19.26
N ARG A 21 13.77 -4.29 19.32
CA ARG A 21 13.07 -3.68 20.47
C ARG A 21 11.55 -3.57 20.28
N HIS A 22 11.08 -3.64 19.04
CA HIS A 22 9.67 -3.51 18.69
C HIS A 22 9.31 -4.55 17.63
N PRO A 23 8.13 -5.18 17.72
CA PRO A 23 7.57 -5.96 16.63
C PRO A 23 7.50 -5.14 15.33
N LEU A 24 7.67 -5.78 14.17
CA LEU A 24 7.63 -5.07 12.88
C LEU A 24 6.31 -4.33 12.67
N TRP A 25 5.19 -4.98 12.96
CA TRP A 25 3.85 -4.42 12.78
C TRP A 25 3.63 -3.12 13.57
N ILE A 26 4.24 -2.96 14.75
CA ILE A 26 4.18 -1.69 15.51
C ILE A 26 4.86 -0.56 14.74
N VAL A 27 6.03 -0.83 14.16
CA VAL A 27 6.75 0.18 13.37
C VAL A 27 5.93 0.55 12.13
N LEU A 28 5.31 -0.43 11.46
CA LEU A 28 4.43 -0.20 10.31
C LEU A 28 3.20 0.63 10.68
N VAL A 29 2.53 0.32 11.79
CA VAL A 29 1.38 1.12 12.28
C VAL A 29 1.79 2.56 12.56
N VAL A 30 2.94 2.79 13.20
CA VAL A 30 3.46 4.14 13.45
C VAL A 30 3.72 4.89 12.14
N ILE A 31 4.28 4.22 11.12
CA ILE A 31 4.49 4.80 9.79
C ILE A 31 3.16 5.19 9.14
N ILE A 32 2.16 4.29 9.17
CA ILE A 32 0.84 4.53 8.57
C ILE A 32 0.15 5.71 9.26
N LEU A 33 0.02 5.69 10.58
CA LEU A 33 -0.62 6.75 11.35
C LEU A 33 0.08 8.09 11.18
N GLY A 34 1.42 8.11 11.24
CA GLY A 34 2.19 9.33 11.04
C GLY A 34 1.98 9.89 9.62
N THR A 35 1.96 9.03 8.61
CA THR A 35 1.75 9.44 7.21
C THR A 35 0.34 10.00 7.00
N MET A 36 -0.70 9.34 7.55
CA MET A 36 -2.08 9.84 7.50
C MET A 36 -2.24 11.21 8.16
N LEU A 37 -1.44 11.51 9.19
CA LEU A 37 -1.41 12.79 9.88
C LEU A 37 -0.44 13.80 9.24
N GLY A 38 0.11 13.51 8.05
CA GLY A 38 0.95 14.44 7.30
C GLY A 38 2.43 14.49 7.72
N TYR A 39 2.89 13.60 8.60
CA TYR A 39 4.30 13.50 8.98
C TYR A 39 5.10 12.81 7.87
N SER A 40 5.55 13.61 6.90
CA SER A 40 6.35 13.16 5.76
C SER A 40 7.85 13.06 6.08
N GLY A 41 8.39 11.84 5.96
CA GLY A 41 9.83 11.56 6.10
C GLY A 41 10.26 11.02 7.47
N TYR A 42 11.43 10.37 7.50
CA TYR A 42 11.86 9.54 8.65
C TYR A 42 11.94 10.29 9.98
N ARG A 43 12.46 11.53 9.97
CA ARG A 43 12.59 12.35 11.20
C ARG A 43 11.23 12.75 11.75
N LYS A 44 10.34 13.27 10.89
CA LYS A 44 8.97 13.64 11.26
C LYS A 44 8.20 12.45 11.81
N LEU A 45 8.34 11.26 11.21
CA LEU A 45 7.72 10.04 11.74
C LEU A 45 8.30 9.64 13.12
N GLY A 46 9.60 9.83 13.34
CA GLY A 46 10.22 9.63 14.66
C GLY A 46 9.73 10.63 15.72
N GLU A 47 9.53 11.88 15.33
CA GLU A 47 8.92 12.91 16.19
C GLU A 47 7.46 12.58 16.51
N PHE A 48 6.67 12.18 15.51
CA PHE A 48 5.31 11.69 15.72
C PHE A 48 5.25 10.58 16.77
N ALA A 49 6.12 9.56 16.62
CA ALA A 49 6.20 8.45 17.56
C ALA A 49 6.55 8.91 18.98
N LYS A 50 7.53 9.83 19.11
CA LYS A 50 7.96 10.39 20.40
C LYS A 50 6.86 11.22 21.06
N ASN A 51 6.22 12.12 20.31
CA ASN A 51 5.21 13.04 20.82
C ASN A 51 3.93 12.31 21.24
N ASN A 52 3.60 11.21 20.56
CA ASN A 52 2.40 10.42 20.84
C ASN A 52 2.67 9.16 21.69
N ARG A 53 3.86 9.04 22.30
CA ARG A 53 4.31 7.81 22.97
C ARG A 53 3.35 7.25 24.01
N HIS A 54 2.72 8.11 24.80
CA HIS A 54 1.77 7.68 25.84
C HIS A 54 0.46 7.16 25.24
N ARG A 55 -0.02 7.79 24.16
CA ARG A 55 -1.19 7.33 23.42
C ARG A 55 -0.90 6.01 22.70
N LEU A 56 0.23 5.92 22.00
CA LEU A 56 0.66 4.69 21.33
C LEU A 56 0.85 3.53 22.33
N SER A 57 1.39 3.82 23.52
CA SER A 57 1.51 2.86 24.62
C SER A 57 0.16 2.32 25.06
N LYS A 58 -0.81 3.21 25.29
CA LYS A 58 -2.17 2.83 25.70
C LYS A 58 -2.89 1.98 24.66
N GLU A 59 -2.83 2.37 23.38
CA GLU A 59 -3.58 1.69 22.31
C GLU A 59 -2.94 0.36 21.87
N PHE A 60 -1.61 0.27 21.88
CA PHE A 60 -0.89 -0.88 21.31
C PHE A 60 -0.09 -1.69 22.33
N ASN A 61 -0.25 -1.39 23.62
CA ASN A 61 0.43 -2.05 24.74
C ASN A 61 1.96 -2.10 24.56
N ILE A 62 2.56 -0.95 24.21
CA ILE A 62 4.02 -0.78 24.08
C ILE A 62 4.58 0.06 25.22
N ILE A 63 5.87 -0.08 25.52
CA ILE A 63 6.54 0.73 26.54
C ILE A 63 6.74 2.16 25.99
N PRO A 64 6.25 3.23 26.66
CA PRO A 64 6.31 4.61 26.14
C PRO A 64 7.73 5.10 25.82
N GLU A 65 8.72 4.72 26.63
CA GLU A 65 10.13 5.09 26.46
C GLU A 65 10.78 4.33 25.30
N ARG A 66 10.09 3.32 24.76
CA ARG A 66 10.53 2.45 23.67
C ARG A 66 9.56 2.54 22.50
N VAL A 67 9.33 3.76 22.01
CA VAL A 67 8.73 3.97 20.69
C VAL A 67 9.80 3.88 19.59
N PRO A 68 9.43 3.53 18.34
CA PRO A 68 10.38 3.46 17.23
C PRO A 68 11.05 4.82 16.97
N SER A 69 12.38 4.84 16.96
CA SER A 69 13.14 6.03 16.55
C SER A 69 13.16 6.20 15.03
N TYR A 70 13.57 7.38 14.55
CA TYR A 70 13.74 7.64 13.12
C TYR A 70 14.66 6.61 12.44
N SER A 71 15.71 6.15 13.13
CA SER A 71 16.65 5.14 12.62
C SER A 71 15.98 3.77 12.46
N THR A 72 15.12 3.39 13.40
CA THR A 72 14.32 2.16 13.32
C THR A 72 13.33 2.24 12.17
N ILE A 73 12.62 3.37 12.05
CA ILE A 73 11.65 3.63 10.98
C ILE A 73 12.33 3.56 9.61
N ARG A 74 13.46 4.26 9.43
CA ARG A 74 14.24 4.23 8.19
C ARG A 74 14.66 2.80 7.83
N ARG A 75 15.18 2.04 8.80
CA ARG A 75 15.61 0.66 8.57
C ARG A 75 14.44 -0.20 8.09
N VAL A 76 13.27 -0.08 8.73
CA VAL A 76 12.05 -0.79 8.35
C VAL A 76 11.61 -0.40 6.93
N MET A 77 11.47 0.89 6.63
CA MET A 77 11.07 1.34 5.29
C MET A 77 12.07 0.89 4.21
N MET A 78 13.37 0.85 4.49
CA MET A 78 14.34 0.42 3.47
C MET A 78 14.40 -1.09 3.24
N GLY A 79 14.03 -1.90 4.23
CA GLY A 79 14.25 -3.35 4.18
C GLY A 79 12.98 -4.19 4.16
N VAL A 80 11.81 -3.61 4.39
CA VAL A 80 10.54 -4.34 4.29
C VAL A 80 10.35 -4.85 2.87
N ASP A 81 9.89 -6.09 2.74
CA ASP A 81 9.43 -6.59 1.45
C ASP A 81 8.10 -5.91 1.10
N TRP A 82 8.20 -4.93 0.20
CA TRP A 82 7.06 -4.14 -0.25
C TRP A 82 6.00 -4.98 -0.97
N GLN A 83 6.39 -6.07 -1.65
CA GLN A 83 5.43 -6.93 -2.33
C GLN A 83 4.59 -7.69 -1.31
N SER A 84 5.22 -8.27 -0.29
CA SER A 84 4.51 -8.91 0.82
C SER A 84 3.62 -7.93 1.57
N LEU A 85 4.08 -6.71 1.84
CA LEU A 85 3.28 -5.69 2.51
C LEU A 85 2.05 -5.28 1.68
N LEU A 86 2.22 -5.03 0.38
CA LEU A 86 1.11 -4.69 -0.52
C LEU A 86 0.10 -5.82 -0.62
N LYS A 87 0.57 -7.08 -0.71
CA LYS A 87 -0.31 -8.24 -0.70
C LYS A 87 -1.19 -8.26 0.55
N MET A 88 -0.60 -8.10 1.74
CA MET A 88 -1.35 -8.05 3.00
C MET A 88 -2.35 -6.89 3.06
N PHE A 89 -2.02 -5.75 2.46
CA PHE A 89 -2.92 -4.61 2.37
C PHE A 89 -4.09 -4.88 1.42
N ASN A 90 -3.84 -5.39 0.21
CA ASN A 90 -4.90 -5.70 -0.77
C ASN A 90 -5.87 -6.75 -0.22
N GLU A 91 -5.36 -7.80 0.43
CA GLU A 91 -6.20 -8.80 1.10
C GLU A 91 -7.05 -8.18 2.21
N TRP A 92 -6.47 -7.33 3.05
CA TRP A 92 -7.23 -6.61 4.07
C TRP A 92 -8.33 -5.75 3.45
N ALA A 93 -8.01 -4.96 2.43
CA ALA A 93 -8.93 -4.02 1.82
C ALA A 93 -10.12 -4.74 1.15
N LEU A 94 -9.88 -5.87 0.49
CA LEU A 94 -10.93 -6.71 -0.08
C LEU A 94 -11.81 -7.34 1.00
N GLU A 95 -11.22 -7.87 2.07
CA GLU A 95 -11.96 -8.42 3.22
C GLU A 95 -12.82 -7.36 3.93
N GLU A 96 -12.27 -6.15 4.10
CA GLU A 96 -12.95 -5.00 4.73
C GLU A 96 -14.09 -4.48 3.85
N TYR A 97 -13.87 -4.40 2.54
CA TYR A 97 -14.92 -4.02 1.60
C TYR A 97 -16.08 -5.03 1.59
N GLY A 98 -15.74 -6.31 1.72
CA GLY A 98 -16.68 -7.42 1.78
C GLY A 98 -17.40 -7.67 0.45
N GLN A 99 -18.31 -8.63 0.46
CA GLN A 99 -19.30 -8.76 -0.60
C GLN A 99 -20.46 -7.82 -0.30
N ARG A 100 -20.81 -7.02 -1.28
CA ARG A 100 -21.99 -6.15 -1.23
C ARG A 100 -22.93 -6.56 -2.34
N ASP A 101 -24.19 -6.76 -1.98
CA ASP A 101 -25.23 -7.23 -2.90
C ASP A 101 -25.63 -6.15 -3.92
N ASP A 102 -25.31 -4.89 -3.64
CA ASP A 102 -25.59 -3.75 -4.50
C ASP A 102 -24.62 -3.58 -5.68
N ILE A 103 -25.15 -2.97 -6.75
CA ILE A 103 -24.36 -2.58 -7.91
C ILE A 103 -23.48 -1.40 -7.51
N ASN A 104 -22.17 -1.64 -7.42
CA ASN A 104 -21.21 -0.63 -6.99
C ASN A 104 -20.14 -0.34 -8.04
N TRP A 105 -19.67 0.91 -8.03
CA TRP A 105 -18.74 1.45 -9.02
C TRP A 105 -17.30 1.37 -8.50
N LEU A 106 -16.46 0.69 -9.26
CA LEU A 106 -15.03 0.54 -8.98
C LEU A 106 -14.20 1.24 -10.06
N GLY A 107 -13.35 2.17 -9.64
CA GLY A 107 -12.43 2.89 -10.51
C GLY A 107 -11.09 2.20 -10.65
N ILE A 108 -10.58 2.13 -11.87
CA ILE A 108 -9.20 1.74 -12.19
C ILE A 108 -8.45 2.97 -12.66
N ASP A 109 -7.32 3.28 -12.02
CA ASP A 109 -6.49 4.44 -12.36
C ASP A 109 -5.01 4.14 -12.15
N GLY A 110 -4.20 4.57 -13.13
CA GLY A 110 -2.74 4.54 -13.09
C GLY A 110 -2.11 5.89 -12.71
N LYS A 111 -1.27 5.91 -11.68
CA LYS A 111 -0.50 7.09 -11.27
C LYS A 111 1.01 6.85 -11.36
N SER A 112 1.66 7.61 -12.24
CA SER A 112 3.12 7.63 -12.35
C SER A 112 3.77 8.39 -11.19
N LEU A 113 4.77 7.78 -10.57
CA LEU A 113 5.48 8.37 -9.45
C LEU A 113 6.52 9.37 -9.94
N LYS A 114 6.40 10.63 -9.51
CA LYS A 114 7.36 11.70 -9.83
C LYS A 114 8.78 11.31 -9.42
N ASN A 115 9.75 11.82 -10.16
CA ASN A 115 11.19 11.62 -9.90
C ASN A 115 11.66 10.15 -9.94
N THR A 116 10.94 9.28 -10.65
CA THR A 116 11.37 7.90 -10.94
C THR A 116 11.76 7.67 -12.40
N LEU A 117 11.60 8.71 -13.22
CA LEU A 117 11.92 8.69 -14.65
C LEU A 117 13.41 8.50 -14.87
N LYS A 118 13.75 7.53 -15.71
CA LYS A 118 15.09 7.25 -16.21
C LYS A 118 15.05 7.33 -17.74
N ASN A 119 16.14 7.80 -18.33
CA ASN A 119 16.32 7.91 -19.79
C ASN A 119 15.14 8.61 -20.50
N PRO A 120 14.81 9.86 -20.13
CA PRO A 120 13.59 10.54 -20.57
C PRO A 120 13.45 10.70 -22.09
N ASN A 121 14.57 10.74 -22.81
CA ASN A 121 14.65 11.17 -24.20
C ASN A 121 14.97 10.04 -25.18
N ASN A 122 14.76 8.78 -24.80
CA ASN A 122 14.96 7.65 -25.70
C ASN A 122 13.99 6.51 -25.39
N GLU A 123 14.01 5.49 -26.25
CA GLU A 123 13.18 4.28 -26.12
C GLU A 123 13.51 3.47 -24.86
N GLN A 124 14.61 3.78 -24.16
CA GLN A 124 14.96 3.20 -22.86
C GLN A 124 14.28 3.90 -21.68
N GLN A 125 13.33 4.81 -21.94
CA GLN A 125 12.54 5.48 -20.92
C GLN A 125 11.87 4.48 -19.98
N ASN A 126 12.06 4.66 -18.68
CA ASN A 126 11.42 3.83 -17.66
C ASN A 126 11.04 4.68 -16.44
N PHE A 127 9.90 4.37 -15.84
CA PHE A 127 9.42 5.01 -14.62
C PHE A 127 8.58 4.03 -13.82
N ILE A 128 8.34 4.35 -12.55
CA ILE A 128 7.47 3.58 -11.67
C ILE A 128 6.08 4.19 -11.73
N MET A 129 5.07 3.34 -11.88
CA MET A 129 3.68 3.73 -11.73
C MET A 129 2.94 2.75 -10.82
N PHE A 130 1.85 3.23 -10.26
CA PHE A 130 0.93 2.44 -9.46
C PHE A 130 -0.41 2.36 -10.16
N VAL A 131 -0.95 1.15 -10.29
CA VAL A 131 -2.30 0.92 -10.77
C VAL A 131 -3.16 0.58 -9.57
N SER A 132 -4.27 1.26 -9.43
CA SER A 132 -5.18 1.10 -8.29
C SER A 132 -6.59 0.76 -8.74
N LEU A 133 -7.22 -0.18 -8.03
CA LEU A 133 -8.67 -0.40 -8.03
C LEU A 133 -9.23 0.21 -6.75
N PHE A 134 -10.24 1.07 -6.84
CA PHE A 134 -10.84 1.69 -5.66
C PHE A 134 -12.35 1.80 -5.78
N SER A 135 -13.04 1.73 -4.65
CA SER A 135 -14.48 1.96 -4.57
C SER A 135 -14.76 3.45 -4.62
N GLN A 136 -15.59 3.90 -5.57
CA GLN A 136 -15.97 5.31 -5.69
C GLN A 136 -16.83 5.79 -4.51
N GLU A 137 -17.65 4.89 -3.97
CA GLU A 137 -18.56 5.16 -2.85
C GLU A 137 -17.80 5.34 -1.52
N SER A 138 -16.91 4.41 -1.19
CA SER A 138 -16.19 4.41 0.09
C SER A 138 -14.84 5.12 0.05
N GLY A 139 -14.28 5.34 -1.15
CA GLY A 139 -12.92 5.82 -1.33
C GLY A 139 -11.83 4.79 -0.98
N LEU A 140 -12.20 3.56 -0.61
CA LEU A 140 -11.25 2.51 -0.25
C LEU A 140 -10.53 1.96 -1.49
N VAL A 141 -9.20 1.94 -1.43
CA VAL A 141 -8.35 1.27 -2.43
C VAL A 141 -8.36 -0.23 -2.15
N LEU A 142 -9.00 -0.99 -3.04
CA LEU A 142 -9.19 -2.44 -2.95
C LEU A 142 -7.99 -3.23 -3.47
N HIS A 143 -7.34 -2.70 -4.51
CA HIS A 143 -6.14 -3.28 -5.08
C HIS A 143 -5.15 -2.18 -5.41
N LEU A 144 -3.87 -2.43 -5.10
CA LEU A 144 -2.77 -1.57 -5.51
C LEU A 144 -1.61 -2.41 -6.02
N LYS A 145 -1.14 -2.10 -7.22
CA LYS A 145 0.03 -2.74 -7.84
C LYS A 145 1.07 -1.71 -8.23
N ARG A 146 2.34 -2.00 -7.90
CA ARG A 146 3.51 -1.28 -8.43
C ARG A 146 3.96 -1.94 -9.73
N ILE A 147 4.05 -1.18 -10.81
CA ILE A 147 4.62 -1.62 -12.09
C ILE A 147 5.77 -0.70 -12.52
N GLU A 148 6.68 -1.24 -13.31
CA GLU A 148 7.67 -0.48 -14.07
C GLU A 148 7.20 -0.42 -15.52
N ASN A 149 7.14 0.78 -16.12
CA ASN A 149 6.52 0.99 -17.43
C ASN A 149 7.07 0.07 -18.55
N LYS A 150 8.33 -0.34 -18.46
CA LYS A 150 8.93 -1.28 -19.44
C LYS A 150 8.56 -2.75 -19.24
N LYS A 151 8.00 -3.11 -18.09
CA LYS A 151 7.72 -4.51 -17.69
C LYS A 151 6.23 -4.82 -17.64
N GLY A 152 5.38 -3.82 -17.84
CA GLY A 152 3.93 -3.98 -17.85
C GLY A 152 3.26 -2.62 -18.04
N SER A 153 2.00 -2.65 -18.43
CA SER A 153 1.19 -1.45 -18.65
C SER A 153 0.01 -1.37 -17.69
N GLU A 154 -0.58 -0.18 -17.59
CA GLU A 154 -1.85 0.02 -16.87
C GLU A 154 -2.99 -0.82 -17.45
N ILE A 155 -2.99 -1.01 -18.77
CA ILE A 155 -4.02 -1.76 -19.49
C ILE A 155 -3.96 -3.23 -19.07
N ASP A 156 -2.77 -3.84 -19.11
CA ASP A 156 -2.58 -5.25 -18.76
C ASP A 156 -2.96 -5.51 -17.31
N GLU A 157 -2.54 -4.62 -16.40
CA GLU A 157 -2.88 -4.75 -14.99
C GLU A 157 -4.37 -4.48 -14.74
N GLY A 158 -4.99 -3.53 -15.45
CA GLY A 158 -6.42 -3.27 -15.37
C GLY A 158 -7.27 -4.46 -15.80
N GLN A 159 -6.87 -5.13 -16.89
CA GLN A 159 -7.51 -6.38 -17.35
C GLN A 159 -7.33 -7.50 -16.32
N ALA A 160 -6.11 -7.72 -15.83
CA ALA A 160 -5.83 -8.74 -14.81
C ALA A 160 -6.63 -8.49 -13.52
N ILE A 161 -6.75 -7.24 -13.08
CA ILE A 161 -7.56 -6.86 -11.92
C ILE A 161 -9.03 -7.25 -12.11
N ILE A 162 -9.59 -7.04 -13.31
CA ILE A 162 -10.99 -7.39 -13.61
C ILE A 162 -11.16 -8.91 -13.66
N GLU A 163 -10.25 -9.63 -14.30
CA GLU A 163 -10.27 -11.09 -14.42
C GLU A 163 -10.13 -11.79 -13.07
N ASP A 164 -9.24 -11.29 -12.20
CA ASP A 164 -9.02 -11.81 -10.86
C ASP A 164 -10.06 -11.30 -9.84
N CYS A 165 -10.97 -10.40 -10.23
CA CYS A 165 -11.94 -9.81 -9.31
C CYS A 165 -13.04 -10.81 -8.96
N SER A 166 -13.04 -11.27 -7.71
CA SER A 166 -14.09 -12.13 -7.16
C SER A 166 -15.35 -11.38 -6.69
N LEU A 167 -15.40 -10.06 -6.87
CA LEU A 167 -16.54 -9.24 -6.45
C LEU A 167 -17.67 -9.31 -7.48
N GLN A 168 -18.89 -9.57 -7.00
CA GLN A 168 -20.08 -9.65 -7.85
C GLN A 168 -20.82 -8.31 -7.88
N ASN A 169 -21.64 -8.09 -8.93
CA ASN A 169 -22.44 -6.88 -9.11
C ASN A 169 -21.57 -5.60 -9.04
N LYS A 170 -20.49 -5.55 -9.83
CA LYS A 170 -19.61 -4.38 -9.88
C LYS A 170 -19.54 -3.81 -11.29
N VAL A 171 -19.53 -2.48 -11.36
CA VAL A 171 -19.32 -1.71 -12.58
C VAL A 171 -17.90 -1.15 -12.53
N PHE A 172 -17.07 -1.52 -13.49
CA PHE A 172 -15.71 -1.01 -13.60
C PHE A 172 -15.68 0.25 -14.47
N THR A 173 -14.95 1.25 -14.01
CA THR A 173 -14.69 2.49 -14.76
C THR A 173 -13.20 2.72 -14.89
N GLY A 174 -12.78 3.21 -16.05
CA GLY A 174 -11.41 3.65 -16.28
C GLY A 174 -11.38 4.66 -17.42
N ASP A 175 -10.22 5.25 -17.63
CA ASP A 175 -10.00 6.18 -18.73
C ASP A 175 -10.14 5.50 -20.10
N ALA A 176 -10.33 6.32 -21.14
CA ALA A 176 -10.47 5.85 -22.53
C ALA A 176 -9.28 4.99 -23.02
N LEU A 177 -8.12 5.07 -22.35
CA LEU A 177 -6.97 4.21 -22.58
C LEU A 177 -7.32 2.71 -22.44
N HIS A 178 -8.32 2.36 -21.64
CA HIS A 178 -8.76 0.98 -21.39
C HIS A 178 -9.72 0.44 -22.47
N CYS A 179 -10.18 1.27 -23.42
CA CYS A 179 -11.07 0.87 -24.51
C CYS A 179 -10.33 0.10 -25.63
N GLN A 180 -9.75 -1.04 -25.29
CA GLN A 180 -8.98 -1.88 -26.21
C GLN A 180 -9.86 -2.87 -26.96
N LYS A 181 -9.64 -3.00 -28.28
CA LYS A 181 -10.37 -3.98 -29.13
C LYS A 181 -9.87 -5.42 -28.96
N LYS A 182 -8.60 -5.57 -28.57
CA LYS A 182 -7.97 -6.87 -28.30
C LYS A 182 -7.58 -6.87 -26.83
N GLN A 183 -7.82 -7.98 -26.16
CA GLN A 183 -7.26 -8.23 -24.84
C GLN A 183 -5.73 -8.25 -24.98
N SER A 184 -5.04 -7.71 -23.97
CA SER A 184 -3.60 -7.83 -23.85
C SER A 184 -3.22 -9.30 -23.82
N ALA A 185 -2.20 -9.70 -24.59
CA ALA A 185 -1.73 -11.07 -24.65
C ALA A 185 -0.84 -11.43 -23.46
#